data_AF-A0A078JYK9-F1
#
_entry.id   AF-A0A078JYK9-F1
#
_cell.length_a   1.000
_cell.length_b   1.000
_cell.length_c   1.000
_cell.angle_alpha   90.00
_cell.angle_beta   90.00
_cell.angle_gamma   90.00
#
_symmetry.space_group_name_H-M   'P 1'
#
loop_
_entity.id
_entity.type
_entity.pdbx_description
1 polymer ?
#
loop_
_entity_poly.entity_id
_entity_poly.type
_entity_poly.pdbx_seq_one_letter_code
_entity_poly.pdbx_strand_id
1 'polypeptide(L)'
;MALVLGSCVANGEYLGGGRELTGNPTVFDITQFGAVGDGRTNTFKAFLKAWIQVCASPVPATLLVPKGNFLAGPIIFAGPCKSKVTVNVQGTISATTSGFATPEWILFERVDNVHLTGPGIIHGRGEAVWAADGCGKKFKCNLPPTSLKFRNIVNLEVSGISSVNAKAFHMFLVKTVNVNIHNIKIIAPAESPNTDGIHLSNADNVRILDSFIGTGDDCVSVGRGSNNVTVERVVCGPGHGLSVGSLGKYLNEEDVSGIHFR
;
A
#
# COMPACT_ATOMS: atom_id res chain seq x y z
N MET A 1 -4.19 -74.44 6.77
CA MET A 1 -4.99 -73.26 6.36
C MET A 1 -4.85 -72.23 7.47
N ALA A 2 -4.36 -71.06 7.11
CA ALA A 2 -3.79 -70.06 8.02
C ALA A 2 -4.84 -69.38 8.93
N LEU A 3 -4.39 -68.90 10.09
CA LEU A 3 -4.39 -67.46 10.40
C LEU A 3 -3.45 -67.19 11.58
N VAL A 4 -2.42 -66.38 11.35
CA VAL A 4 -1.56 -65.76 12.36
C VAL A 4 -1.93 -64.29 12.39
N LEU A 5 -2.24 -63.75 13.58
CA LEU A 5 -2.24 -62.32 13.84
C LEU A 5 -1.24 -62.06 14.97
N GLY A 6 0.00 -61.79 14.57
CA GLY A 6 1.07 -61.32 15.43
C GLY A 6 1.22 -59.81 15.27
N SER A 7 1.18 -59.11 16.38
CA SER A 7 1.47 -57.69 16.56
C SER A 7 2.95 -57.38 16.26
N CYS A 8 3.20 -56.27 15.56
CA CYS A 8 4.51 -55.64 15.50
C CYS A 8 4.39 -54.16 15.85
N VAL A 9 5.08 -53.79 16.93
CA VAL A 9 5.49 -52.42 17.26
C VAL A 9 6.66 -52.08 16.34
N ALA A 10 6.65 -50.89 15.74
CA ALA A 10 7.83 -50.32 15.10
C ALA A 10 8.11 -48.94 15.69
N ASN A 11 9.18 -48.88 16.48
CA ASN A 11 9.93 -47.65 16.74
C ASN A 11 10.51 -47.17 15.41
N GLY A 12 10.26 -45.91 15.05
CA GLY A 12 10.86 -45.23 13.92
C GLY A 12 11.12 -43.78 14.33
N GLU A 13 12.38 -43.41 14.27
CA GLU A 13 12.98 -42.22 14.87
C GLU A 13 12.43 -40.90 14.30
N TYR A 14 12.19 -39.96 15.22
CA TYR A 14 12.11 -38.54 14.92
C TYR A 14 13.51 -38.06 14.50
N LEU A 15 13.75 -37.83 13.20
CA LEU A 15 14.89 -37.06 12.72
C LEU A 15 14.48 -36.13 11.58
N GLY A 16 14.42 -34.85 11.94
CA GLY A 16 14.97 -33.71 11.20
C GLY A 16 14.86 -33.68 9.68
N GLY A 17 14.04 -32.77 9.18
CA GLY A 17 14.08 -32.38 7.78
C GLY A 17 12.96 -31.43 7.41
N GLY A 18 12.79 -30.34 8.18
CA GLY A 18 12.01 -29.18 7.72
C GLY A 18 12.72 -28.61 6.50
N ARG A 19 12.43 -29.16 5.32
CA ARG A 19 12.87 -28.61 4.05
C ARG A 19 12.10 -27.31 3.88
N GLU A 20 12.73 -26.21 4.26
CA GLU A 20 12.33 -24.89 3.82
C GLU A 20 12.12 -25.00 2.31
N LEU A 21 10.86 -24.91 1.89
CA LEU A 21 10.51 -24.89 0.49
C LEU A 21 11.01 -23.55 -0.04
N THR A 22 12.29 -23.50 -0.41
CA THR A 22 12.85 -22.44 -1.26
C THR A 22 12.27 -22.65 -2.66
N GLY A 23 10.95 -22.53 -2.78
CA GLY A 23 10.28 -22.38 -4.06
C GLY A 23 10.72 -21.05 -4.62
N ASN A 24 11.15 -21.04 -5.88
CA ASN A 24 11.39 -19.80 -6.60
C ASN A 24 10.16 -18.88 -6.44
N PRO A 25 10.34 -17.57 -6.21
CA PRO A 25 9.22 -16.66 -6.06
C PRO A 25 8.24 -16.80 -7.24
N THR A 26 6.97 -17.06 -6.94
CA THR A 26 5.95 -17.23 -7.99
C THR A 26 5.56 -15.85 -8.50
N VAL A 27 5.76 -15.58 -9.79
CA VAL A 27 5.42 -14.29 -10.41
C VAL A 27 4.11 -14.41 -11.18
N PHE A 28 3.18 -13.50 -10.88
CA PHE A 28 1.87 -13.39 -11.52
C PHE A 28 1.77 -12.04 -12.24
N ASP A 29 2.01 -12.04 -13.55
CA ASP A 29 1.92 -10.85 -14.40
C ASP A 29 0.45 -10.54 -14.71
N ILE A 30 0.00 -9.30 -14.43
CA ILE A 30 -1.39 -8.89 -14.63
C ILE A 30 -1.88 -9.03 -16.08
N THR A 31 -0.99 -8.99 -17.08
CA THR A 31 -1.33 -9.15 -18.50
C THR A 31 -1.85 -10.56 -18.80
N GLN A 32 -1.37 -11.57 -18.07
CA GLN A 32 -1.86 -12.95 -18.14
C GLN A 32 -3.30 -13.08 -17.59
N PHE A 33 -3.77 -12.08 -16.84
CA PHE A 33 -5.12 -12.01 -16.30
C PHE A 33 -6.04 -11.04 -17.07
N GLY A 34 -5.59 -10.58 -18.25
CA GLY A 34 -6.35 -9.73 -19.16
C GLY A 34 -6.14 -8.22 -18.96
N ALA A 35 -5.07 -7.81 -18.27
CA ALA A 35 -4.70 -6.41 -18.19
C ALA A 35 -4.21 -5.89 -19.55
N VAL A 36 -4.68 -4.70 -19.93
CA VAL A 36 -4.27 -4.01 -21.17
C VAL A 36 -3.61 -2.68 -20.80
N GLY A 37 -2.37 -2.49 -21.26
CA GLY A 37 -1.51 -1.35 -20.92
C GLY A 37 -1.65 -0.13 -21.83
N ASP A 38 -2.86 0.16 -22.31
CA ASP A 38 -3.17 1.21 -23.31
C ASP A 38 -3.58 2.58 -22.70
N GLY A 39 -3.64 2.68 -21.37
CA GLY A 39 -4.08 3.86 -20.63
C GLY A 39 -5.58 4.16 -20.72
N ARG A 40 -6.37 3.25 -21.29
CA ARG A 40 -7.80 3.46 -21.62
C ARG A 40 -8.68 2.32 -21.10
N THR A 41 -8.24 1.08 -21.25
CA THR A 41 -8.99 -0.10 -20.85
C THR A 41 -8.92 -0.28 -19.33
N ASN A 42 -10.09 -0.27 -18.67
CA ASN A 42 -10.13 -0.45 -17.22
C ASN A 42 -9.75 -1.88 -16.81
N THR A 43 -8.58 -2.01 -16.20
CA THR A 43 -7.86 -3.25 -15.91
C THR A 43 -8.07 -3.76 -14.48
N PHE A 44 -8.91 -3.12 -13.66
CA PHE A 44 -9.06 -3.47 -12.23
C PHE A 44 -9.38 -4.97 -11.99
N LYS A 45 -10.16 -5.60 -12.88
CA LYS A 45 -10.49 -7.04 -12.77
C LYS A 45 -9.26 -7.94 -12.90
N ALA A 46 -8.29 -7.56 -13.74
CA ALA A 46 -7.05 -8.32 -13.91
C ALA A 46 -6.18 -8.26 -12.64
N PHE A 47 -6.10 -7.09 -12.00
CA PHE A 47 -5.45 -6.93 -10.69
C PHE A 47 -6.06 -7.85 -9.63
N LEU A 48 -7.40 -7.89 -9.53
CA LEU A 48 -8.07 -8.73 -8.54
C LEU A 48 -7.84 -10.23 -8.81
N LYS A 49 -7.90 -10.66 -10.08
CA LYS A 49 -7.62 -12.05 -10.46
C LYS A 49 -6.18 -12.47 -10.13
N ALA A 50 -5.21 -11.62 -10.46
CA ALA A 50 -3.80 -11.86 -10.15
C ALA A 50 -3.58 -11.91 -8.62
N TRP A 51 -4.18 -10.97 -7.89
CA TRP A 51 -4.06 -10.89 -6.44
C TRP A 51 -4.58 -12.15 -5.73
N ILE A 52 -5.70 -12.73 -6.19
CA ILE A 52 -6.23 -13.98 -5.63
C ILE A 52 -5.16 -15.09 -5.70
N GLN A 53 -4.40 -15.18 -6.79
CA GLN A 53 -3.35 -16.19 -6.94
C GLN A 53 -2.14 -15.89 -6.06
N VAL A 54 -1.71 -14.63 -6.02
CA VAL A 54 -0.60 -14.16 -5.18
C VAL A 54 -0.89 -14.45 -3.70
N CYS A 55 -2.07 -14.06 -3.23
CA CYS A 55 -2.46 -14.18 -1.84
C CYS A 55 -2.68 -15.65 -1.40
N ALA A 56 -3.09 -16.52 -2.33
CA ALA A 56 -3.28 -17.94 -2.09
C ALA A 56 -1.99 -18.78 -2.16
N SER A 57 -0.86 -18.18 -2.60
CA SER A 57 0.42 -18.87 -2.78
C SER A 57 1.02 -19.30 -1.43
N PRO A 58 1.40 -20.58 -1.26
CA PRO A 58 2.02 -21.07 -0.03
C PRO A 58 3.48 -20.62 0.13
N VAL A 59 4.10 -20.10 -0.93
CA VAL A 59 5.46 -19.55 -0.95
C VAL A 59 5.41 -18.08 -1.38
N PRO A 60 6.43 -17.26 -1.04
CA PRO A 60 6.44 -15.85 -1.42
C PRO A 60 6.12 -15.62 -2.90
N ALA A 61 5.19 -14.71 -3.16
CA ALA A 61 4.66 -14.48 -4.51
C ALA A 61 4.66 -12.99 -4.88
N THR A 62 4.78 -12.73 -6.17
CA THR A 62 4.84 -11.38 -6.74
C THR A 62 3.70 -11.15 -7.70
N LEU A 63 2.89 -10.11 -7.48
CA LEU A 63 2.06 -9.49 -8.51
C LEU A 63 2.94 -8.55 -9.33
N LEU A 64 3.15 -8.85 -10.61
CA LEU A 64 3.94 -8.02 -11.51
C LEU A 64 3.02 -7.11 -12.33
N VAL A 65 3.26 -5.80 -12.24
CA VAL A 65 2.73 -4.81 -13.19
C VAL A 65 3.85 -4.48 -14.16
N PRO A 66 3.83 -5.04 -15.39
CA PRO A 66 4.92 -4.82 -16.34
C PRO A 66 4.92 -3.39 -16.87
N LYS A 67 5.86 -3.07 -17.76
CA LYS A 67 5.87 -1.77 -18.46
C LYS A 67 4.58 -1.63 -19.30
N GLY A 68 4.00 -0.44 -19.27
CA GLY A 68 2.71 -0.11 -19.90
C GLY A 68 1.93 0.92 -19.08
N ASN A 69 0.81 1.42 -19.59
CA ASN A 69 -0.09 2.30 -18.83
C ASN A 69 -1.41 1.59 -18.55
N PHE A 70 -1.65 1.20 -17.30
CA PHE A 70 -2.81 0.42 -16.90
C PHE A 70 -3.82 1.34 -16.21
N LEU A 71 -4.90 1.68 -16.91
CA LEU A 71 -6.02 2.38 -16.29
C LEU A 71 -6.74 1.42 -15.34
N ALA A 72 -6.95 1.80 -14.09
CA ALA A 72 -7.67 0.98 -13.13
C ALA A 72 -8.59 1.81 -12.25
N GLY A 73 -9.82 1.31 -12.07
CA GLY A 73 -10.71 1.76 -11.00
C GLY A 73 -10.22 1.32 -9.61
N PRO A 74 -11.11 1.35 -8.60
CA PRO A 74 -10.78 0.86 -7.26
C PRO A 74 -10.25 -0.57 -7.26
N ILE A 75 -9.18 -0.80 -6.51
CA ILE A 75 -8.54 -2.11 -6.30
C ILE A 75 -8.45 -2.36 -4.80
N ILE A 76 -8.87 -3.55 -4.38
CA ILE A 76 -8.75 -4.00 -2.99
C ILE A 76 -7.90 -5.28 -2.97
N PHE A 77 -6.69 -5.14 -2.46
CA PHE A 77 -5.78 -6.22 -2.12
C PHE A 77 -6.03 -6.66 -0.68
N ALA A 78 -7.05 -7.50 -0.50
CA ALA A 78 -7.45 -8.02 0.79
C ALA A 78 -6.70 -9.31 1.14
N GLY A 79 -6.31 -9.45 2.40
CA GLY A 79 -5.83 -10.71 2.98
C GLY A 79 -6.88 -11.40 3.87
N PRO A 80 -6.46 -12.34 4.74
CA PRO A 80 -5.07 -12.73 4.99
C PRO A 80 -4.47 -13.54 3.82
N CYS A 81 -3.17 -13.34 3.56
CA CYS A 81 -2.42 -14.11 2.57
C CYS A 81 -1.59 -15.20 3.24
N LYS A 82 -1.34 -16.31 2.51
CA LYS A 82 -0.66 -17.49 3.10
C LYS A 82 0.85 -17.31 3.27
N SER A 83 1.44 -16.34 2.59
CA SER A 83 2.88 -16.06 2.61
C SER A 83 3.14 -14.58 2.30
N LYS A 84 4.41 -14.17 2.34
CA LYS A 84 4.85 -12.82 1.95
C LYS A 84 4.42 -12.50 0.51
N VAL A 85 3.85 -11.31 0.33
CA VAL A 85 3.39 -10.84 -0.98
C VAL A 85 4.18 -9.62 -1.43
N THR A 86 4.54 -9.60 -2.71
CA THR A 86 5.18 -8.46 -3.36
C THR A 86 4.29 -7.93 -4.46
N VAL A 87 4.04 -6.63 -4.51
CA VAL A 87 3.49 -5.94 -5.68
C VAL A 87 4.64 -5.18 -6.32
N ASN A 88 5.08 -5.64 -7.48
CA ASN A 88 6.20 -5.04 -8.19
C ASN A 88 5.70 -4.23 -9.39
N VAL A 89 5.88 -2.91 -9.34
CA VAL A 89 5.37 -1.96 -10.33
C VAL A 89 6.50 -1.48 -11.23
N GLN A 90 6.47 -1.91 -12.50
CA GLN A 90 7.42 -1.51 -13.54
C GLN A 90 6.82 -0.49 -14.53
N GLY A 91 5.50 -0.48 -14.68
CA GLY A 91 4.77 0.45 -15.54
C GLY A 91 4.09 1.59 -14.77
N THR A 92 3.05 2.14 -15.38
CA THR A 92 2.18 3.15 -14.76
C THR A 92 0.82 2.54 -14.47
N ILE A 93 0.31 2.72 -13.26
CA ILE A 93 -1.09 2.48 -12.91
C ILE A 93 -1.75 3.85 -12.87
N SER A 94 -2.82 4.06 -13.65
CA SER A 94 -3.54 5.33 -13.73
C SER A 94 -4.95 5.19 -13.18
N ALA A 95 -5.38 6.12 -12.32
CA ALA A 95 -6.72 6.06 -11.74
C ALA A 95 -7.82 6.35 -12.77
N THR A 96 -8.98 5.73 -12.62
CA THR A 96 -10.20 6.28 -13.25
C THR A 96 -10.52 7.66 -12.66
N THR A 97 -11.30 8.45 -13.38
CA THR A 97 -11.75 9.78 -12.91
C THR A 97 -12.95 9.71 -11.97
N SER A 98 -13.72 8.62 -12.02
CA SER A 98 -14.90 8.37 -11.19
C SER A 98 -15.04 6.87 -10.86
N GLY A 99 -16.12 6.50 -10.16
CA GLY A 99 -16.43 5.11 -9.81
C GLY A 99 -15.88 4.63 -8.47
N PHE A 100 -15.52 5.56 -7.58
CA PHE A 100 -15.05 5.26 -6.22
C PHE A 100 -16.25 5.21 -5.27
N ALA A 101 -16.59 4.01 -4.79
CA ALA A 101 -17.64 3.82 -3.80
C ALA A 101 -17.18 4.14 -2.37
N THR A 102 -15.87 4.10 -2.13
CA THR A 102 -15.22 4.42 -0.86
C THR A 102 -14.04 5.38 -1.13
N PRO A 103 -13.53 6.10 -0.12
CA PRO A 103 -12.46 7.09 -0.32
C PRO A 103 -11.06 6.45 -0.48
N GLU A 104 -10.98 5.33 -1.19
CA GLU A 104 -9.74 4.61 -1.48
C GLU A 104 -9.69 4.22 -2.96
N TRP A 105 -8.53 4.42 -3.58
CA TRP A 105 -8.26 3.88 -4.91
C TRP A 105 -7.62 2.49 -4.84
N ILE A 106 -6.40 2.38 -4.29
CA ILE A 106 -5.72 1.09 -4.10
C ILE A 106 -5.62 0.85 -2.60
N LEU A 107 -6.38 -0.12 -2.10
CA LEU A 107 -6.42 -0.50 -0.69
C LEU A 107 -5.73 -1.84 -0.48
N PHE A 108 -4.72 -1.87 0.40
CA PHE A 108 -4.22 -3.09 1.03
C PHE A 108 -4.88 -3.21 2.40
N GLU A 109 -5.62 -4.31 2.62
CA GLU A 109 -6.38 -4.48 3.86
C GLU A 109 -6.17 -5.87 4.48
N ARG A 110 -5.77 -5.90 5.76
CA ARG A 110 -5.58 -7.13 6.54
C ARG A 110 -4.66 -8.14 5.85
N VAL A 111 -3.53 -7.64 5.35
CA VAL A 111 -2.48 -8.43 4.70
C VAL A 111 -1.14 -8.08 5.31
N ASP A 112 -0.49 -9.07 5.91
CA ASP A 112 0.81 -8.90 6.56
C ASP A 112 1.97 -9.25 5.61
N ASN A 113 3.17 -8.77 5.91
CA ASN A 113 4.39 -9.03 5.13
C ASN A 113 4.27 -8.59 3.66
N VAL A 114 3.93 -7.30 3.47
CA VAL A 114 3.70 -6.70 2.15
C VAL A 114 4.91 -5.92 1.69
N HIS A 115 5.34 -6.15 0.45
CA HIS A 115 6.31 -5.31 -0.24
C HIS A 115 5.66 -4.65 -1.46
N LEU A 116 5.59 -3.32 -1.52
CA LEU A 116 5.23 -2.56 -2.72
C LEU A 116 6.50 -1.93 -3.30
N THR A 117 6.97 -2.43 -4.45
CA THR A 117 8.30 -2.10 -4.97
C THR A 117 8.29 -1.75 -6.45
N GLY A 118 9.42 -1.23 -6.94
CA GLY A 118 9.70 -1.06 -8.37
C GLY A 118 9.71 0.41 -8.80
N PRO A 119 10.28 0.73 -9.98
CA PRO A 119 10.46 2.13 -10.43
C PRO A 119 9.20 2.76 -11.02
N GLY A 120 8.07 2.04 -11.03
CA GLY A 120 6.85 2.43 -11.70
C GLY A 120 6.11 3.59 -11.04
N ILE A 121 5.03 4.01 -11.69
CA ILE A 121 4.27 5.22 -11.33
C ILE A 121 2.85 4.84 -10.92
N ILE A 122 2.40 5.35 -9.78
CA ILE A 122 1.00 5.36 -9.35
C ILE A 122 0.44 6.76 -9.63
N HIS A 123 -0.29 6.91 -10.73
CA HIS A 123 -0.82 8.19 -11.20
C HIS A 123 -2.28 8.39 -10.77
N GLY A 124 -2.50 9.20 -9.74
CA GLY A 124 -3.80 9.44 -9.13
C GLY A 124 -4.78 10.24 -9.99
N ARG A 125 -4.31 11.00 -10.99
CA ARG A 125 -5.13 11.80 -11.93
C ARG A 125 -6.07 12.75 -11.17
N GLY A 126 -5.49 13.55 -10.28
CA GLY A 126 -6.18 14.49 -9.38
C GLY A 126 -6.63 15.80 -10.03
N GLU A 127 -6.11 16.17 -11.19
CA GLU A 127 -6.25 17.49 -11.81
C GLU A 127 -7.73 17.92 -11.96
N ALA A 128 -8.57 17.01 -12.43
CA ALA A 128 -10.00 17.27 -12.59
C ALA A 128 -10.74 17.41 -11.25
N VAL A 129 -10.27 16.75 -10.19
CA VAL A 129 -10.83 16.87 -8.83
C VAL A 129 -10.45 18.22 -8.24
N TRP A 130 -9.20 18.64 -8.40
CA TRP A 130 -8.71 19.93 -7.89
C TRP A 130 -9.38 21.10 -8.62
N ALA A 131 -9.50 21.04 -9.95
CA ALA A 131 -10.11 22.08 -10.77
C ALA A 131 -11.61 22.27 -10.50
N ALA A 132 -12.30 21.23 -10.03
CA ALA A 132 -13.71 21.31 -9.66
C ALA A 132 -13.96 22.02 -8.31
N ASP A 133 -12.92 22.66 -7.74
CA ASP A 133 -12.89 23.24 -6.38
C ASP A 133 -13.22 22.21 -5.29
N GLY A 134 -12.98 20.92 -5.61
CA GLY A 134 -12.85 19.71 -4.78
C GLY A 134 -13.89 19.45 -3.69
N CYS A 135 -13.99 20.38 -2.75
CA CYS A 135 -14.96 20.47 -1.65
C CYS A 135 -15.06 21.89 -1.04
N GLY A 136 -14.17 22.84 -1.33
CA GLY A 136 -14.03 24.08 -0.55
C GLY A 136 -14.14 23.87 0.97
N LYS A 137 -14.75 24.83 1.70
CA LYS A 137 -15.14 24.71 3.12
C LYS A 137 -16.48 23.96 3.34
N LYS A 138 -16.99 23.23 2.34
CA LYS A 138 -18.37 22.71 2.39
C LYS A 138 -18.44 21.43 3.22
N PHE A 139 -19.28 21.44 4.27
CA PHE A 139 -19.44 20.39 5.28
C PHE A 139 -19.98 19.03 4.74
N LYS A 140 -20.51 19.00 3.50
CA LYS A 140 -21.07 17.81 2.85
C LYS A 140 -20.39 17.59 1.50
N CYS A 141 -19.19 17.04 1.53
CA CYS A 141 -18.46 16.67 0.35
C CYS A 141 -17.98 15.23 0.45
N ASN A 142 -18.12 14.47 -0.63
CA ASN A 142 -17.52 13.14 -0.71
C ASN A 142 -16.00 13.31 -0.78
N LEU A 143 -15.29 12.79 0.22
CA LEU A 143 -13.84 12.85 0.25
C LEU A 143 -13.27 12.18 -1.01
N PRO A 144 -12.37 12.86 -1.76
CA PRO A 144 -11.71 12.23 -2.89
C PRO A 144 -10.89 11.02 -2.43
N PRO A 145 -10.69 10.01 -3.31
CA PRO A 145 -10.02 8.79 -2.92
C PRO A 145 -8.52 9.02 -2.67
N THR A 146 -8.04 8.48 -1.56
CA THR A 146 -6.59 8.30 -1.32
C THR A 146 -6.01 7.34 -2.35
N SER A 147 -4.82 7.61 -2.87
CA SER A 147 -4.22 6.77 -3.92
C SER A 147 -3.81 5.40 -3.39
N LEU A 148 -3.02 5.35 -2.33
CA LEU A 148 -2.58 4.11 -1.66
C LEU A 148 -3.02 4.14 -0.20
N LYS A 149 -3.86 3.19 0.21
CA LYS A 149 -4.23 3.02 1.61
C LYS A 149 -3.77 1.67 2.12
N PHE A 150 -3.12 1.67 3.28
CA PHE A 150 -2.65 0.50 3.98
C PHE A 150 -3.40 0.41 5.30
N ARG A 151 -4.17 -0.66 5.50
CA ARG A 151 -5.05 -0.81 6.67
C ARG A 151 -4.86 -2.15 7.35
N ASN A 152 -4.60 -2.13 8.66
CA ASN A 152 -4.43 -3.33 9.48
C ASN A 152 -3.32 -4.23 8.90
N ILE A 153 -2.10 -3.71 8.83
CA ILE A 153 -0.94 -4.41 8.25
C ILE A 153 0.18 -4.48 9.27
N VAL A 154 0.74 -5.67 9.45
CA VAL A 154 2.02 -5.89 10.14
C VAL A 154 3.10 -6.19 9.10
N ASN A 155 4.25 -5.51 9.20
CA ASN A 155 5.37 -5.62 8.28
C ASN A 155 5.04 -5.11 6.87
N LEU A 156 5.18 -3.80 6.66
CA LEU A 156 5.01 -3.14 5.37
C LEU A 156 6.33 -2.55 4.88
N GLU A 157 6.71 -2.87 3.65
CA GLU A 157 7.80 -2.21 2.93
C GLU A 157 7.28 -1.52 1.67
N VAL A 158 7.62 -0.25 1.46
CA VAL A 158 7.32 0.47 0.23
C VAL A 158 8.59 1.13 -0.30
N SER A 159 8.98 0.82 -1.54
CA SER A 159 10.25 1.34 -2.08
C SER A 159 10.30 1.53 -3.59
N GLY A 160 11.08 2.51 -4.03
CA GLY A 160 11.41 2.77 -5.44
C GLY A 160 10.30 3.39 -6.29
N ILE A 161 9.04 3.33 -5.85
CA ILE A 161 7.90 3.79 -6.64
C ILE A 161 7.80 5.32 -6.68
N SER A 162 7.12 5.82 -7.72
CA SER A 162 6.63 7.20 -7.77
C SER A 162 5.12 7.27 -7.58
N SER A 163 4.62 8.21 -6.79
CA SER A 163 3.20 8.54 -6.68
C SER A 163 2.97 9.96 -7.18
N VAL A 164 2.07 10.12 -8.16
CA VAL A 164 1.90 11.37 -8.90
C VAL A 164 0.44 11.81 -8.91
N ASN A 165 0.20 13.07 -8.58
CA ASN A 165 -1.08 13.76 -8.71
C ASN A 165 -2.26 13.00 -8.08
N ALA A 166 -2.18 12.74 -6.77
CA ALA A 166 -3.26 12.10 -6.03
C ALA A 166 -4.52 12.97 -5.96
N LYS A 167 -5.70 12.36 -5.92
CA LYS A 167 -6.97 13.10 -5.78
C LYS A 167 -7.18 13.70 -4.38
N ALA A 168 -6.60 13.04 -3.37
CA ALA A 168 -6.44 13.50 -1.99
C ALA A 168 -5.06 13.01 -1.53
N PHE A 169 -4.94 12.32 -0.39
CA PHE A 169 -3.66 11.79 0.09
C PHE A 169 -3.01 10.83 -0.92
N HIS A 170 -1.69 10.90 -1.02
CA HIS A 170 -0.89 9.95 -1.80
C HIS A 170 -0.81 8.60 -1.10
N MET A 171 -0.46 8.59 0.19
CA MET A 171 -0.41 7.39 1.03
C MET A 171 -1.10 7.63 2.37
N PHE A 172 -1.92 6.67 2.81
CA PHE A 172 -2.53 6.70 4.14
C PHE A 172 -2.35 5.34 4.84
N LEU A 173 -1.63 5.37 5.96
CA LEU A 173 -1.38 4.22 6.81
C LEU A 173 -2.30 4.27 8.03
N VAL A 174 -3.10 3.22 8.21
CA VAL A 174 -4.08 3.10 9.31
C VAL A 174 -3.88 1.78 10.03
N LYS A 175 -3.64 1.82 11.34
CA LYS A 175 -3.47 0.59 12.15
C LYS A 175 -2.38 -0.31 11.57
N THR A 176 -1.21 0.27 11.32
CA THR A 176 -0.06 -0.43 10.72
C THR A 176 1.10 -0.49 11.69
N VAL A 177 1.79 -1.63 11.74
CA VAL A 177 2.93 -1.85 12.65
C VAL A 177 4.14 -2.33 11.86
N ASN A 178 5.33 -1.83 12.22
CA ASN A 178 6.60 -2.16 11.58
C ASN A 178 6.58 -1.81 10.09
N VAL A 179 6.77 -0.54 9.79
CA VAL A 179 6.69 0.02 8.45
C VAL A 179 8.03 0.62 8.04
N ASN A 180 8.49 0.29 6.84
CA ASN A 180 9.66 0.89 6.22
C ASN A 180 9.32 1.42 4.82
N ILE A 181 9.31 2.74 4.66
CA ILE A 181 9.10 3.42 3.38
C ILE A 181 10.39 4.12 3.00
N HIS A 182 10.95 3.83 1.83
CA HIS A 182 12.22 4.42 1.44
C HIS A 182 12.42 4.54 -0.07
N ASN A 183 13.26 5.50 -0.49
CA ASN A 183 13.59 5.72 -1.90
C ASN A 183 12.35 5.90 -2.80
N ILE A 184 11.32 6.58 -2.29
CA ILE A 184 10.12 6.89 -3.07
C ILE A 184 10.14 8.35 -3.55
N LYS A 185 9.31 8.62 -4.56
CA LYS A 185 9.05 9.98 -5.04
C LYS A 185 7.55 10.28 -5.02
N ILE A 186 7.14 11.30 -4.28
CA ILE A 186 5.77 11.80 -4.27
C ILE A 186 5.75 13.19 -4.89
N ILE A 187 4.86 13.40 -5.87
CA ILE A 187 4.77 14.66 -6.62
C ILE A 187 3.31 15.03 -6.84
N ALA A 188 2.94 16.23 -6.40
CA ALA A 188 1.77 16.97 -6.84
C ALA A 188 2.07 18.49 -6.85
N PRO A 189 1.29 19.30 -7.58
CA PRO A 189 1.47 20.75 -7.59
C PRO A 189 1.28 21.39 -6.21
N ALA A 190 1.94 22.53 -5.96
CA ALA A 190 1.87 23.25 -4.68
C ALA A 190 0.45 23.70 -4.31
N GLU A 191 -0.39 23.93 -5.32
CA GLU A 191 -1.76 24.38 -5.21
C GLU A 191 -2.78 23.24 -5.14
N SER A 192 -2.34 21.98 -5.21
CA SER A 192 -3.24 20.82 -5.19
C SER A 192 -3.80 20.57 -3.77
N PRO A 193 -5.11 20.70 -3.55
CA PRO A 193 -5.70 20.70 -2.21
C PRO A 193 -5.67 19.30 -1.56
N ASN A 194 -5.28 19.24 -0.28
CA ASN A 194 -5.34 18.03 0.56
C ASN A 194 -4.61 16.82 -0.06
N THR A 195 -3.49 17.09 -0.70
CA THR A 195 -2.63 16.09 -1.33
C THR A 195 -1.51 15.63 -0.41
N ASP A 196 -1.80 15.40 0.88
CA ASP A 196 -0.81 14.92 1.85
C ASP A 196 0.04 13.78 1.27
N GLY A 197 1.35 13.85 1.49
CA GLY A 197 2.28 12.84 0.98
C GLY A 197 2.06 11.50 1.67
N ILE A 198 2.38 11.43 2.96
CA ILE A 198 2.17 10.25 3.79
C ILE A 198 1.42 10.65 5.06
N HIS A 199 0.18 10.22 5.19
CA HIS A 199 -0.61 10.40 6.41
C HIS A 199 -0.57 9.13 7.26
N LEU A 200 -0.36 9.27 8.57
CA LEU A 200 -0.31 8.18 9.54
C LEU A 200 -1.45 8.29 10.55
N SER A 201 -2.13 7.19 10.88
CA SER A 201 -3.06 7.13 12.00
C SER A 201 -3.03 5.75 12.66
N ASN A 202 -2.89 5.72 13.98
CA ASN A 202 -2.70 4.49 14.74
C ASN A 202 -1.55 3.64 14.16
N ALA A 203 -0.44 4.28 13.77
CA ALA A 203 0.70 3.60 13.17
C ALA A 203 1.87 3.53 14.17
N ASP A 204 2.49 2.37 14.33
CA ASP A 204 3.56 2.14 15.29
C ASP A 204 4.83 1.59 14.63
N ASN A 205 5.99 2.08 15.07
CA ASN A 205 7.30 1.72 14.52
C ASN A 205 7.37 1.95 12.99
N VAL A 206 7.34 3.23 12.60
CA VAL A 206 7.34 3.67 11.20
C VAL A 206 8.64 4.36 10.87
N ARG A 207 9.26 3.98 9.75
CA ARG A 207 10.45 4.65 9.19
C ARG A 207 10.15 5.14 7.78
N ILE A 208 10.37 6.42 7.53
CA ILE A 208 10.25 7.07 6.22
C ILE A 208 11.60 7.70 5.89
N LEU A 209 12.29 7.14 4.89
CA LEU A 209 13.72 7.41 4.66
C LEU A 209 14.01 7.81 3.21
N ASP A 210 15.04 8.61 2.98
CA ASP A 210 15.70 8.75 1.66
C ASP A 210 14.75 9.02 0.49
N SER A 211 13.77 9.90 0.70
CA SER A 211 12.65 10.10 -0.21
C SER A 211 12.46 11.56 -0.59
N PHE A 212 11.78 11.80 -1.72
CA PHE A 212 11.38 13.13 -2.16
C PHE A 212 9.85 13.24 -2.11
N ILE A 213 9.31 14.23 -1.43
CA ILE A 213 7.88 14.44 -1.27
C ILE A 213 7.57 15.93 -1.49
N GLY A 214 6.97 16.24 -2.64
CA GLY A 214 6.45 17.57 -2.94
C GLY A 214 4.96 17.49 -3.26
N THR A 215 4.15 18.24 -2.53
CA THR A 215 2.68 18.19 -2.61
C THR A 215 2.08 19.59 -2.39
N GLY A 216 0.76 19.70 -2.30
CA GLY A 216 0.09 20.96 -1.93
C GLY A 216 -0.36 21.04 -0.48
N ASP A 217 -0.03 20.04 0.35
CA ASP A 217 -0.40 19.97 1.77
C ASP A 217 0.75 19.35 2.58
N ASP A 218 0.46 18.68 3.71
CA ASP A 218 1.48 18.07 4.55
C ASP A 218 2.37 17.06 3.77
N CYS A 219 3.69 17.17 3.94
CA CYS A 219 4.66 16.22 3.39
C CYS A 219 4.50 14.85 4.06
N VAL A 220 4.55 14.86 5.40
CA VAL A 220 4.22 13.73 6.27
C VAL A 220 3.40 14.28 7.42
N SER A 221 2.19 13.77 7.60
CA SER A 221 1.30 14.14 8.69
C SER A 221 1.07 12.96 9.63
N VAL A 222 1.35 13.17 10.92
CA VAL A 222 1.23 12.15 11.97
C VAL A 222 -0.03 12.42 12.79
N GLY A 223 -1.07 11.63 12.54
CA GLY A 223 -2.33 11.68 13.28
C GLY A 223 -2.34 10.76 14.50
N ARG A 224 -3.47 10.83 15.22
CA ARG A 224 -3.75 10.16 16.50
C ARG A 224 -3.24 8.72 16.62
N GLY A 225 -2.89 8.33 17.84
CA GLY A 225 -2.49 6.97 18.21
C GLY A 225 -1.22 6.46 17.53
N SER A 226 -0.48 7.34 16.84
CA SER A 226 0.76 6.97 16.16
C SER A 226 1.94 7.10 17.12
N ASN A 227 2.84 6.13 17.11
CA ASN A 227 3.97 6.03 18.01
C ASN A 227 5.25 5.62 17.26
N ASN A 228 6.41 6.05 17.76
CA ASN A 228 7.73 5.64 17.25
C ASN A 228 7.85 5.83 15.73
N VAL A 229 7.72 7.08 15.28
CA VAL A 229 7.79 7.47 13.87
C VAL A 229 9.11 8.19 13.62
N THR A 230 9.92 7.68 12.71
CA THR A 230 11.15 8.33 12.25
C THR A 230 11.01 8.76 10.79
N VAL A 231 11.21 10.06 10.54
CA VAL A 231 11.34 10.62 9.19
C VAL A 231 12.77 11.15 9.07
N GLU A 232 13.54 10.61 8.14
CA GLU A 232 14.97 10.92 8.04
C GLU A 232 15.43 11.04 6.59
N ARG A 233 16.21 12.08 6.26
CA ARG A 233 16.70 12.34 4.89
C ARG A 233 15.58 12.40 3.85
N VAL A 234 14.47 13.05 4.21
CA VAL A 234 13.33 13.31 3.31
C VAL A 234 13.38 14.76 2.84
N VAL A 235 13.38 14.96 1.53
CA VAL A 235 13.21 16.29 0.93
C VAL A 235 11.73 16.59 0.84
N CYS A 236 11.26 17.56 1.64
CA CYS A 236 9.88 18.04 1.62
C CYS A 236 9.79 19.38 0.89
N GLY A 237 8.83 19.53 -0.03
CA GLY A 237 8.49 20.82 -0.63
C GLY A 237 8.15 20.75 -2.13
N PRO A 238 7.21 21.58 -2.64
CA PRO A 238 6.36 22.52 -1.89
C PRO A 238 5.36 21.78 -0.96
N GLY A 239 4.59 22.49 -0.13
CA GLY A 239 3.64 21.90 0.83
C GLY A 239 3.80 22.45 2.25
N HIS A 240 3.09 21.87 3.23
CA HIS A 240 3.07 22.32 4.63
C HIS A 240 4.19 21.70 5.50
N GLY A 241 4.99 20.80 4.94
CA GLY A 241 6.13 20.19 5.63
C GLY A 241 5.75 19.02 6.53
N LEU A 242 6.52 18.80 7.59
CA LEU A 242 6.30 17.70 8.54
C LEU A 242 5.34 18.17 9.63
N SER A 243 4.24 17.44 9.82
CA SER A 243 3.10 17.87 10.63
C SER A 243 2.70 16.80 11.65
N VAL A 244 2.26 17.25 12.83
CA VAL A 244 1.61 16.39 13.83
C VAL A 244 0.19 16.91 14.02
N GLY A 245 -0.78 16.04 13.76
CA GLY A 245 -2.21 16.32 13.89
C GLY A 245 -2.94 16.51 12.55
N SER A 246 -4.02 17.29 12.52
CA SER A 246 -4.64 17.94 13.69
C SER A 246 -5.10 16.92 14.75
N LEU A 247 -4.94 17.25 16.03
CA LEU A 247 -5.44 16.48 17.18
C LEU A 247 -6.51 17.29 17.93
N GLY A 248 -7.29 16.63 18.78
CA GLY A 248 -8.42 17.19 19.52
C GLY A 248 -9.79 17.03 18.84
N LYS A 249 -9.90 16.19 17.79
CA LYS A 249 -11.16 16.04 17.02
C LYS A 249 -12.14 15.07 17.68
N TYR A 250 -11.63 14.04 18.34
CA TYR A 250 -12.44 12.96 18.91
C TYR A 250 -12.36 12.95 20.43
N LEU A 251 -13.47 12.56 21.08
CA LEU A 251 -13.44 12.25 22.51
C LEU A 251 -12.57 11.00 22.73
N ASN A 252 -11.64 11.06 23.70
CA ASN A 252 -10.65 10.01 23.97
C ASN A 252 -9.74 9.72 22.77
N GLU A 253 -9.36 10.76 22.03
CA GLU A 253 -8.34 10.64 20.98
C GLU A 253 -7.00 10.18 21.57
N GLU A 254 -6.40 9.15 20.96
CA GLU A 254 -5.13 8.61 21.40
C GLU A 254 -3.96 9.57 21.10
N ASP A 255 -2.99 9.61 22.01
CA ASP A 255 -1.80 10.46 21.90
C ASP A 255 -0.93 10.12 20.70
N VAL A 256 -0.14 11.10 20.28
CA VAL A 256 0.98 10.93 19.34
C VAL A 256 2.28 11.06 20.13
N SER A 257 3.19 10.09 19.98
CA SER A 257 4.45 10.08 20.76
C SER A 257 5.61 9.44 19.99
N GLY A 258 6.85 9.64 20.46
CA GLY A 258 8.04 9.04 19.83
C GLY A 258 8.31 9.50 18.40
N ILE A 259 8.11 10.79 18.11
CA ILE A 259 8.30 11.35 16.76
C ILE A 259 9.71 11.91 16.61
N HIS A 260 10.42 11.45 15.59
CA HIS A 260 11.80 11.82 15.29
C HIS A 260 11.92 12.28 13.85
N PHE A 261 12.03 13.59 13.63
CA PHE A 261 12.34 14.18 12.32
C PHE A 261 13.84 14.53 12.27
N ARG A 262 14.56 14.01 11.26
CA ARG A 262 16.03 14.05 11.15
C ARG A 262 16.54 14.43 9.77
#